data_AF-A0A941D193-F1
#
_entry.id   AF-A0A941D193-F1
#
_cell.length_a   1.000
_cell.length_b   1.000
_cell.length_c   1.000
_cell.angle_alpha   90.00
_cell.angle_beta   90.00
_cell.angle_gamma   90.00
#
_symmetry.space_group_name_H-M   'P 1'
#
loop_
_entity.id
_entity.type
_entity.pdbx_description
1 polymer ?
#
loop_
_entity_poly.entity_id
_entity_poly.type
_entity_poly.pdbx_seq_one_letter_code
_entity_poly.pdbx_strand_id
1 'polypeptide(L)'
;MRTLSLILLGAVLWFLGAAFIRLALPYGLFSGGYATAILFGVTALLAPVLLSLAHRLTAGGKTPRLPTAAILCLVGVLLDAVAMTWSPELYASNPARLVGGAAWLLFGVGALLTSAMLQDRTR
;
A
#
# COMPACT_ATOMS: atom_id res chain seq x y z
N MET A 1 15.19 -9.53 14.44
CA MET A 1 15.48 -9.39 12.99
C MET A 1 14.22 -9.21 12.16
N ARG A 2 13.29 -10.19 12.11
CA ARG A 2 12.09 -10.15 11.23
C ARG A 2 11.27 -8.84 11.26
N THR A 3 11.03 -8.24 12.43
CA THR A 3 10.27 -6.97 12.54
C THR A 3 10.96 -5.82 11.79
N LEU A 4 12.30 -5.73 11.86
CA LEU A 4 13.06 -4.71 11.13
C LEU A 4 12.94 -4.93 9.61
N SER A 5 13.01 -6.18 9.14
CA SER A 5 12.79 -6.52 7.73
C SER A 5 11.38 -6.13 7.25
N LEU A 6 10.36 -6.30 8.09
CA LEU A 6 8.99 -5.85 7.80
C LEU A 6 8.88 -4.33 7.76
N ILE A 7 9.54 -3.61 8.68
CA ILE A 7 9.54 -2.14 8.69
C ILE A 7 10.21 -1.59 7.42
N LEU A 8 11.39 -2.10 7.08
CA LEU A 8 12.11 -1.69 5.87
C LEU A 8 11.31 -2.00 4.60
N LEU A 9 10.68 -3.18 4.52
CA LEU A 9 9.82 -3.55 3.40
C LEU A 9 8.56 -2.66 3.33
N GLY A 10 7.96 -2.32 4.47
CA GLY A 10 6.82 -1.40 4.55
C GLY A 10 7.17 -0.02 4.02
N ALA A 11 8.33 0.52 4.42
CA ALA A 11 8.86 1.79 3.92
C ALA A 11 9.16 1.77 2.40
N VAL A 12 9.69 0.65 1.87
CA VAL A 12 9.91 0.49 0.43
C VAL A 12 8.58 0.43 -0.33
N LEU A 13 7.60 -0.36 0.12
CA LEU A 13 6.29 -0.46 -0.52
C LEU A 13 5.54 0.88 -0.49
N TRP A 14 5.62 1.60 0.63
CA TRP A 14 5.12 2.96 0.76
C TRP A 14 5.74 3.91 -0.26
N PHE A 15 7.07 3.95 -0.34
CA PHE A 15 7.78 4.85 -1.26
C PHE A 15 7.44 4.54 -2.73
N LEU A 16 7.33 3.26 -3.09
CA LEU A 16 6.88 2.83 -4.41
C LEU A 16 5.43 3.27 -4.69
N GLY A 17 4.54 3.24 -3.69
CA GLY A 17 3.17 3.77 -3.79
C GLY A 17 3.12 5.28 -4.01
N ALA A 18 3.88 6.05 -3.24
CA ALA A 18 4.00 7.51 -3.39
C ALA A 18 4.59 7.89 -4.77
N ALA A 19 5.67 7.23 -5.18
CA ALA A 19 6.28 7.42 -6.49
C ALA A 19 5.33 7.04 -7.63
N PHE A 20 4.59 5.94 -7.50
CA PHE A 20 3.56 5.56 -8.48
C PHE A 20 2.47 6.63 -8.58
N ILE A 21 1.96 7.17 -7.46
CA ILE A 21 0.99 8.28 -7.49
C ILE A 21 1.55 9.45 -8.28
N ARG A 22 2.77 9.90 -7.98
CA ARG A 22 3.42 11.03 -8.66
C ARG A 22 3.58 10.83 -10.16
N LEU A 23 3.90 9.61 -10.59
CA LEU A 23 4.07 9.26 -12.00
C LEU A 23 2.72 9.02 -12.73
N ALA A 24 1.70 8.54 -12.04
CA ALA A 24 0.38 8.23 -12.60
C ALA A 24 -0.59 9.44 -12.59
N LEU A 25 -0.37 10.43 -11.72
CA LEU A 25 -1.18 11.66 -11.62
C LEU A 25 -1.37 12.41 -12.94
N PRO A 26 -0.32 12.63 -13.78
CA PRO A 26 -0.44 13.36 -15.04
C PRO A 26 -1.34 12.66 -16.07
N TYR A 27 -1.47 11.33 -15.97
CA TYR A 27 -2.29 10.50 -16.87
C TYR A 27 -3.75 10.36 -16.40
N GLY A 28 -4.17 11.09 -15.37
CA GLY A 28 -5.56 11.11 -14.89
C GLY A 28 -6.02 9.85 -14.14
N LEU A 29 -5.10 8.93 -13.80
CA LEU A 29 -5.41 7.65 -13.15
C LEU A 29 -6.13 7.78 -11.78
N PHE A 30 -6.08 8.95 -11.16
CA PHE A 30 -6.76 9.28 -9.89
C PHE A 30 -7.85 10.35 -10.03
N SER A 31 -8.24 10.70 -11.26
CA SER A 31 -9.23 11.75 -11.53
C SER A 31 -10.68 11.25 -11.58
N GLY A 32 -10.92 9.97 -11.26
CA GLY A 32 -12.23 9.32 -11.30
C GLY A 32 -12.46 8.54 -12.60
N GLY A 33 -13.70 8.07 -12.78
CA GLY A 33 -14.10 7.30 -13.95
C GLY A 33 -13.48 5.89 -14.03
N TYR A 34 -13.58 5.27 -15.21
CA TYR A 34 -13.23 3.86 -15.41
C TYR A 34 -11.76 3.54 -15.11
N ALA A 35 -10.82 4.42 -15.45
CA ALA A 35 -9.39 4.20 -15.19
C ALA A 35 -9.09 4.07 -13.69
N THR A 36 -9.67 4.95 -12.86
CA THR A 36 -9.55 4.86 -11.40
C THR A 36 -10.24 3.61 -10.86
N ALA A 37 -11.42 3.24 -11.37
CA ALA A 37 -12.12 2.02 -10.94
C ALA A 37 -11.32 0.74 -11.27
N ILE A 38 -10.71 0.67 -12.46
CA ILE A 38 -9.82 -0.43 -12.87
C ILE A 38 -8.59 -0.49 -11.95
N LEU A 39 -7.97 0.65 -11.63
CA LEU A 39 -6.82 0.71 -10.73
C LEU A 39 -7.14 0.15 -9.34
N PHE A 40 -8.29 0.50 -8.76
CA PHE A 40 -8.75 -0.06 -7.48
C PHE A 40 -9.00 -1.58 -7.59
N GLY A 41 -9.68 -2.04 -8.65
CA GLY A 41 -9.92 -3.46 -8.90
C GLY A 41 -8.62 -4.28 -9.02
N VAL A 42 -7.67 -3.81 -9.82
CA VAL A 42 -6.34 -4.42 -9.97
C VAL A 42 -5.59 -4.44 -8.63
N THR A 43 -5.70 -3.37 -7.83
CA THR A 43 -5.06 -3.30 -6.50
C THR A 43 -5.63 -4.35 -5.54
N ALA A 44 -6.94 -4.53 -5.52
CA ALA A 44 -7.59 -5.57 -4.73
C ALA A 44 -7.17 -6.99 -5.16
N LEU A 45 -7.03 -7.24 -6.47
CA LEU A 45 -6.59 -8.52 -7.02
C LEU A 45 -5.10 -8.80 -6.74
N LEU A 46 -4.25 -7.77 -6.71
CA LEU A 46 -2.81 -7.92 -6.46
C LEU A 46 -2.46 -7.97 -4.96
N ALA A 47 -3.25 -7.37 -4.07
CA ALA A 47 -3.05 -7.41 -2.63
C ALA A 47 -2.75 -8.81 -2.04
N PRO A 48 -3.49 -9.90 -2.38
CA PRO A 48 -3.20 -11.24 -1.86
C PRO A 48 -1.86 -11.81 -2.35
N VAL A 49 -1.42 -11.44 -3.56
CA VAL A 49 -0.13 -11.84 -4.15
C VAL A 49 1.00 -11.06 -3.48
N LEU A 50 0.86 -9.74 -3.36
CA LEU A 50 1.84 -8.86 -2.71
C LEU A 50 2.07 -9.26 -1.24
N LEU A 51 1.00 -9.53 -0.49
CA LEU A 51 1.09 -10.04 0.87
C LEU A 51 1.81 -11.39 0.93
N SER A 52 1.49 -12.32 0.02
CA SER A 52 2.14 -13.63 -0.04
C SER A 52 3.64 -13.51 -0.33
N LEU A 53 4.04 -12.57 -1.19
CA LEU A 53 5.44 -12.28 -1.48
C LEU A 53 6.15 -11.66 -0.26
N ALA A 54 5.59 -10.60 0.33
CA ALA A 54 6.16 -9.94 1.50
C ALA A 54 6.31 -10.88 2.70
N HIS A 55 5.34 -11.76 2.92
CA HIS A 55 5.38 -12.76 3.98
C HIS A 55 6.43 -13.86 3.73
N ARG A 56 6.68 -14.24 2.47
CA ARG A 56 7.79 -15.15 2.09
C ARG A 56 9.15 -14.49 2.32
N LEU A 57 9.33 -13.26 1.82
CA LEU A 57 10.58 -12.49 1.92
C LEU A 57 11.00 -12.20 3.38
N THR A 58 10.04 -12.10 4.29
CA THR A 58 10.29 -11.85 5.72
C THR A 58 10.28 -13.11 6.59
N ALA A 59 10.53 -14.28 5.98
CA ALA A 59 10.63 -15.59 6.64
C ALA A 59 9.39 -15.97 7.49
N GLY A 60 8.19 -15.60 7.03
CA GLY A 60 6.95 -15.76 7.80
C GLY A 60 6.37 -17.17 7.92
N GLY A 61 6.98 -18.18 7.28
CA GLY A 61 6.35 -19.44 6.84
C GLY A 61 5.28 -20.09 7.73
N LYS A 62 5.53 -20.22 9.05
CA LYS A 62 4.64 -20.87 10.03
C LYS A 62 3.76 -19.90 10.86
N THR A 63 3.93 -18.60 10.71
CA THR A 63 3.18 -17.58 11.48
C THR A 63 1.98 -17.05 10.70
N PRO A 64 0.97 -16.48 11.37
CA PRO A 64 -0.11 -15.75 10.72
C PRO A 64 0.42 -14.60 9.81
N ARG A 65 -0.34 -14.30 8.77
CA ARG A 65 -0.11 -13.24 7.79
C ARG A 65 -0.62 -11.90 8.27
N LEU A 66 -1.63 -11.87 9.14
CA LEU A 66 -2.20 -10.64 9.68
C LEU A 66 -1.16 -9.74 10.38
N PRO A 67 -0.26 -10.22 11.25
CA PRO A 67 0.84 -9.41 11.79
C PRO A 67 1.81 -8.89 10.71
N THR A 68 1.99 -9.64 9.62
CA THR A 68 2.83 -9.23 8.49
C THR A 68 2.17 -8.05 7.77
N ALA A 69 0.89 -8.17 7.41
CA ALA A 69 0.12 -7.11 6.78
C ALA A 69 0.01 -5.87 7.69
N ALA A 70 -0.28 -6.06 8.98
CA ALA A 70 -0.44 -4.99 9.94
C ALA A 70 0.84 -4.14 10.09
N ILE A 71 2.03 -4.74 10.19
CA ILE A 71 3.28 -3.98 10.29
C ILE A 71 3.57 -3.22 9.00
N LEU A 72 3.40 -3.86 7.83
CA LEU A 72 3.60 -3.20 6.53
C LEU A 72 2.67 -1.99 6.35
N CYS A 73 1.39 -2.17 6.66
CA CYS A 73 0.38 -1.12 6.56
C CYS A 73 0.59 -0.01 7.59
N LEU A 74 0.93 -0.34 8.84
CA LEU A 74 1.20 0.65 9.89
C LEU A 74 2.36 1.56 9.51
N VAL A 75 3.46 0.99 8.99
CA VAL A 75 4.61 1.78 8.53
C VAL A 75 4.23 2.66 7.34
N GLY A 76 3.48 2.12 6.37
CA GLY A 76 2.99 2.92 5.24
C GLY A 76 2.10 4.08 5.67
N VAL A 77 1.10 3.84 6.51
CA VAL A 77 0.18 4.89 7.00
C VAL A 77 0.90 5.96 7.83
N LEU A 78 1.87 5.58 8.66
CA LEU A 78 2.67 6.55 9.42
C LEU A 78 3.56 7.40 8.51
N LEU A 79 4.20 6.80 7.51
CA LEU A 79 5.00 7.52 6.52
C LEU A 79 4.13 8.39 5.61
N ASP A 80 2.92 7.95 5.26
CA ASP A 80 1.92 8.75 4.54
C ASP A 80 1.53 9.99 5.36
N ALA A 81 1.20 9.83 6.64
CA ALA A 81 0.87 10.95 7.52
C ALA A 81 2.03 11.97 7.60
N VAL A 82 3.26 11.49 7.80
CA VAL A 82 4.46 12.34 7.84
C VAL A 82 4.68 13.06 6.50
N ALA A 83 4.71 12.33 5.40
CA ALA A 83 5.03 12.87 4.09
C ALA A 83 3.93 13.79 3.55
N MET A 84 2.65 13.48 3.74
CA MET A 84 1.56 14.38 3.32
C MET A 84 1.52 15.67 4.13
N THR A 85 1.95 15.66 5.40
CA THR A 85 2.03 16.87 6.24
C THR A 85 3.25 17.75 5.90
N TRP A 86 4.44 17.17 5.75
CA TRP A 86 5.69 17.94 5.65
C TRP A 86 6.39 17.89 4.28
N SER A 87 5.97 17.03 3.36
CA SER A 87 6.57 16.87 2.02
C SER A 87 5.56 16.36 0.97
N PRO A 88 4.39 17.00 0.79
CA PRO A 88 3.32 16.52 -0.10
C PRO A 88 3.77 16.41 -1.57
N GLU A 89 4.82 17.13 -1.93
CA GLU A 89 5.53 17.06 -3.21
C GLU A 89 5.97 15.64 -3.60
N LEU A 90 6.23 14.75 -2.63
CA LEU A 90 6.56 13.35 -2.89
C LEU A 90 5.46 12.61 -3.68
N TYR A 91 4.21 13.04 -3.54
CA TYR A 91 3.04 12.47 -4.23
C TYR A 91 2.58 13.29 -5.42
N ALA A 92 2.62 14.62 -5.34
CA ALA A 92 2.07 15.49 -6.37
C ALA A 92 2.74 16.86 -6.41
N SER A 93 3.00 17.37 -7.61
CA SER A 93 3.40 18.77 -7.82
C SER A 93 2.29 19.78 -7.54
N ASN A 94 1.04 19.33 -7.41
CA ASN A 94 -0.09 20.14 -7.00
C ASN A 94 -0.89 19.40 -5.90
N PRO A 95 -0.86 19.87 -4.64
CA PRO A 95 -1.56 19.25 -3.52
C PRO A 95 -3.07 19.08 -3.72
N ALA A 96 -3.74 19.91 -4.53
CA ALA A 96 -5.18 19.79 -4.78
C ALA A 96 -5.57 18.48 -5.52
N ARG A 97 -4.60 17.80 -6.17
CA ARG A 97 -4.82 16.54 -6.90
C ARG A 97 -4.47 15.28 -6.08
N LEU A 98 -3.97 15.46 -4.86
CA LEU A 98 -3.39 14.40 -4.03
C LEU A 98 -4.47 13.44 -3.44
N VAL A 99 -5.70 13.94 -3.27
CA VAL A 99 -6.84 13.22 -2.66
C VAL A 99 -7.11 11.84 -3.29
N GLY A 100 -7.13 11.74 -4.62
CA GLY A 100 -7.40 10.46 -5.30
C GLY A 100 -6.29 9.42 -5.11
N GLY A 101 -5.03 9.87 -5.04
CA GLY A 101 -3.88 9.00 -4.73
C GLY A 101 -3.89 8.53 -3.27
N ALA A 102 -4.18 9.44 -2.34
CA ALA A 102 -4.31 9.11 -0.92
C ALA A 102 -5.46 8.11 -0.66
N ALA A 103 -6.61 8.30 -1.31
CA ALA A 103 -7.74 7.37 -1.25
C ALA A 103 -7.37 5.97 -1.79
N TRP A 104 -6.57 5.92 -2.86
CA TRP A 104 -6.08 4.66 -3.43
C TRP A 104 -5.10 3.93 -2.49
N LEU A 105 -4.17 4.64 -1.82
CA LEU A 105 -3.29 4.04 -0.81
C LEU A 105 -4.07 3.48 0.39
N LEU A 106 -5.04 4.24 0.91
CA LEU A 106 -5.89 3.80 2.01
C LEU A 106 -6.72 2.56 1.62
N PHE A 107 -7.21 2.49 0.38
CA PHE A 107 -7.85 1.30 -0.16
C PHE A 107 -6.88 0.11 -0.26
N GLY A 108 -5.64 0.34 -0.71
CA GLY A 108 -4.58 -0.67 -0.75
C GLY A 108 -4.25 -1.27 0.63
N VAL A 109 -4.21 -0.43 1.67
CA VAL A 109 -4.08 -0.86 3.08
C VAL A 109 -5.25 -1.76 3.48
N GLY A 110 -6.48 -1.35 3.21
CA GLY A 110 -7.67 -2.17 3.48
C GLY A 110 -7.65 -3.51 2.74
N ALA A 111 -7.25 -3.52 1.48
CA ALA A 111 -7.13 -4.71 0.64
C ALA A 111 -6.06 -5.69 1.16
N LEU A 112 -4.90 -5.19 1.62
CA LEU A 112 -3.85 -6.01 2.23
C LEU A 112 -4.29 -6.64 3.56
N LEU A 113 -4.94 -5.87 4.43
CA LEU A 113 -5.45 -6.37 5.71
C LEU A 113 -6.56 -7.42 5.50
N THR A 114 -7.51 -7.14 4.60
CA THR A 114 -8.56 -8.09 4.22
C THR A 114 -7.98 -9.37 3.63
N SER A 115 -6.99 -9.25 2.74
CA SER A 115 -6.27 -10.40 2.16
C SER A 115 -5.61 -11.26 3.23
N ALA A 116 -5.04 -10.64 4.28
CA ALA A 116 -4.44 -11.37 5.38
C ALA A 116 -5.48 -12.13 6.21
N MET A 117 -6.59 -11.48 6.56
CA MET A 117 -7.69 -12.11 7.30
C MET A 117 -8.30 -13.30 6.55
N LEU A 118 -8.44 -13.21 5.23
CA LEU A 118 -8.95 -14.32 4.40
C LEU A 118 -7.95 -15.48 4.31
N GLN A 119 -6.65 -15.18 4.14
CA GLN A 119 -5.61 -16.21 3.99
C GLN A 119 -5.24 -16.91 5.30
N ASP A 120 -5.38 -16.23 6.44
CA ASP A 120 -5.18 -16.86 7.75
C ASP A 120 -6.39 -17.70 8.18
N ARG A 121 -7.60 -17.45 7.67
CA ARG A 121 -8.79 -18.30 7.88
C ARG A 121 -8.80 -19.59 7.07
N THR A 122 -7.97 -19.68 6.03
CA THR A 122 -7.92 -20.82 5.09
C THR A 122 -6.73 -21.75 5.35
N ARG A 123 -6.10 -21.63 6.51
CA ARG A 123 -4.98 -22.45 7.01
C ARG A 123 -5.35 -23.16 8.31
#